data_AF-B0E4J5-F1
#
_entry.id   AF-B0E4J5-F1
#
_cell.length_a   1.000
_cell.length_b   1.000
_cell.length_c   1.000
_cell.angle_alpha   90.00
_cell.angle_beta   90.00
_cell.angle_gamma   90.00
#
_symmetry.space_group_name_H-M   'P 1'
#
loop_
_entity.id
_entity.type
_entity.pdbx_description
1 polymer ?
#
loop_
_entity_poly.entity_id
_entity_poly.type
_entity_poly.pdbx_seq_one_letter_code
_entity_poly.pdbx_strand_id
1 'polypeptide(L)'
;MPKAGEMAYGCASCAQPGVNLPMNWKEDPHPEVFTRFLCVDGNFSADHLKQRNAMDDVWLTSGEGMMTEKEAYKKYLAQPTVTRQVKSTCSNHQAINNASQNHAGCDATGIAAFACPRSGAFIPGSVVDFQKGKRQLNIDYALCEALKNMGLNGLDDIMIIYDMMCQYHVNLWDRIANNPNLSISEKANLIMGIGLFHVHGHQDECLFRLATSFIPGAGMMDDDLAESNFSGSAPDIMVVAATKVAQAQAAALAAAEAVEHVKLALLSAMGEEHLQAHGLQHFLSKKYQLRQGQANDALQGVRVSLANLSFEYGRKLQKIKKSKVKKTRAWATVHAVGRTLHHHRQIYSYAIDAISRLGDPEKKIGRQYKPLLKEDMKANTAVADPNARGQSRAKPAWFWSSNLAGDMQDNERMVDSSHQLASGQGQVSQMERRIQPVVT
;
A
#
# COMPACT_ATOMS: atom_id res chain seq x y z
N MET A 1 16.90 -13.54 15.87
CA MET A 1 15.92 -12.87 14.99
C MET A 1 15.18 -13.95 14.22
N PRO A 2 13.88 -13.78 13.94
CA PRO A 2 13.14 -14.64 13.02
C PRO A 2 13.82 -14.73 11.66
N LYS A 3 13.57 -15.81 10.92
CA LYS A 3 14.06 -16.01 9.55
C LYS A 3 13.21 -15.21 8.56
N ALA A 4 13.68 -15.13 7.31
CA ALA A 4 12.91 -14.54 6.22
C ALA A 4 11.52 -15.19 6.10
N GLY A 5 10.48 -14.37 5.97
CA GLY A 5 9.08 -14.79 5.88
C GLY A 5 8.44 -15.36 7.16
N GLU A 6 9.21 -15.63 8.23
CA GLU A 6 8.71 -16.37 9.41
C GLU A 6 7.69 -15.59 10.24
N MET A 7 7.67 -14.26 10.14
CA MET A 7 6.70 -13.41 10.83
C MET A 7 5.40 -13.18 10.05
N ALA A 8 5.27 -13.75 8.85
CA ALA A 8 4.07 -13.63 8.02
C ALA A 8 3.29 -14.95 7.97
N TYR A 9 1.96 -14.84 7.98
CA TYR A 9 1.09 -16.00 7.76
C TYR A 9 1.09 -16.38 6.28
N GLY A 10 1.42 -17.64 6.01
CA GLY A 10 1.25 -18.24 4.68
C GLY A 10 -0.21 -18.55 4.37
N CYS A 11 -0.46 -18.98 3.13
CA CYS A 11 -1.79 -19.40 2.68
C CYS A 11 -2.27 -20.67 3.40
N ALA A 12 -3.34 -20.57 4.20
CA ALA A 12 -3.94 -21.72 4.90
C ALA A 12 -4.47 -22.81 3.97
N SER A 13 -4.90 -22.43 2.75
CA SER A 13 -5.45 -23.35 1.74
C SER A 13 -4.39 -24.03 0.88
N CYS A 14 -3.14 -23.55 0.91
CA CYS A 14 -2.05 -24.15 0.13
C CYS A 14 -1.57 -25.45 0.78
N ALA A 15 -1.21 -26.43 -0.04
CA ALA A 15 -0.59 -27.67 0.41
C ALA A 15 0.74 -27.39 1.12
N GLN A 16 0.84 -27.82 2.38
CA GLN A 16 1.99 -27.63 3.25
C GLN A 16 2.32 -28.95 3.96
N PRO A 17 3.32 -29.70 3.47
CA PRO A 17 3.72 -30.97 4.08
C PRO A 17 4.12 -30.79 5.55
N GLY A 18 3.55 -31.63 6.42
CA GLY A 18 3.77 -31.56 7.88
C GLY A 18 2.91 -30.52 8.60
N VAL A 19 2.09 -29.73 7.90
CA VAL A 19 1.19 -28.73 8.49
C VAL A 19 -0.27 -29.10 8.26
N ASN A 20 -0.70 -29.19 6.99
CA ASN A 20 -2.10 -29.42 6.62
C ASN A 20 -2.30 -30.58 5.62
N LEU A 21 -1.25 -31.35 5.33
CA LEU A 21 -1.33 -32.56 4.51
C LEU A 21 -1.29 -33.83 5.39
N PRO A 22 -2.02 -34.90 5.03
CA PRO A 22 -1.93 -36.19 5.70
C PRO A 22 -0.53 -36.80 5.55
N MET A 23 -0.06 -37.61 6.49
CA MET A 23 1.33 -38.14 6.43
C MET A 23 1.63 -38.95 5.16
N ASN A 24 0.63 -39.65 4.61
CA ASN A 24 0.72 -40.47 3.42
C ASN A 24 0.32 -39.72 2.13
N TRP A 25 0.33 -38.38 2.12
CA TRP A 25 -0.07 -37.59 0.95
C TRP A 25 0.68 -37.93 -0.34
N LYS A 26 1.90 -38.48 -0.24
CA LYS A 26 2.71 -38.92 -1.39
C LYS A 26 2.18 -40.17 -2.09
N GLU A 27 1.29 -40.91 -1.44
CA GLU A 27 0.67 -42.13 -1.97
C GLU A 27 -0.68 -41.83 -2.64
N ASP A 28 -1.10 -40.56 -2.68
CA ASP A 28 -2.37 -40.17 -3.29
C ASP A 28 -2.35 -40.49 -4.79
N PRO A 29 -3.42 -41.11 -5.33
CA PRO A 29 -3.52 -41.39 -6.77
C PRO A 29 -3.58 -40.12 -7.64
N HIS A 30 -3.86 -38.95 -7.04
CA HIS A 30 -3.99 -37.66 -7.69
C HIS A 30 -2.97 -36.64 -7.14
N PRO A 31 -1.66 -36.79 -7.40
CA PRO A 31 -0.64 -35.87 -6.89
C PRO A 31 -0.86 -34.41 -7.32
N GLU A 32 -1.56 -34.18 -8.43
CA GLU A 32 -1.88 -32.85 -8.97
C GLU A 32 -2.67 -31.96 -7.99
N VAL A 33 -3.42 -32.55 -7.05
CA VAL A 33 -4.20 -31.78 -6.06
C VAL A 33 -3.30 -31.03 -5.06
N PHE A 34 -2.04 -31.45 -4.93
CA PHE A 34 -1.05 -30.80 -4.06
C PHE A 34 -0.19 -29.78 -4.78
N THR A 35 -0.40 -29.56 -6.08
CA THR A 35 0.29 -28.54 -6.87
C THR A 35 0.24 -27.18 -6.17
N ARG A 36 1.40 -26.51 -6.14
CA ARG A 36 1.50 -25.16 -5.58
C ARG A 36 1.21 -24.13 -6.65
N PHE A 37 0.22 -23.28 -6.39
CA PHE A 37 -0.18 -22.23 -7.31
C PHE A 37 0.33 -20.88 -6.85
N LEU A 38 0.92 -20.16 -7.79
CA LEU A 38 1.49 -18.83 -7.64
C LEU A 38 0.94 -17.95 -8.75
N CYS A 39 0.31 -16.82 -8.42
CA CYS A 39 0.09 -15.73 -9.37
C CYS A 39 0.96 -14.54 -8.98
N VAL A 40 1.37 -13.75 -9.95
CA VAL A 40 2.17 -12.54 -9.70
C VAL A 40 1.63 -11.35 -10.44
N ASP A 41 1.41 -10.28 -9.69
CA ASP A 41 1.12 -8.98 -10.25
C ASP A 41 1.82 -7.83 -9.51
N GLY A 42 1.78 -6.63 -10.09
CA GLY A 42 2.41 -5.42 -9.59
C GLY A 42 1.42 -4.28 -9.37
N ASN A 43 1.45 -3.69 -8.18
CA ASN A 43 0.73 -2.48 -7.86
C ASN A 43 1.62 -1.25 -8.06
N PHE A 44 1.34 -0.48 -9.11
CA PHE A 44 2.06 0.76 -9.45
C PHE A 44 1.58 2.00 -8.67
N SER A 45 0.48 1.87 -7.93
CA SER A 45 -0.02 2.93 -7.03
C SER A 45 0.55 2.81 -5.60
N ALA A 46 1.21 1.70 -5.29
CA ALA A 46 1.99 1.53 -4.06
C ALA A 46 3.41 2.10 -4.25
N ASP A 47 3.49 3.38 -4.64
CA ASP A 47 4.76 4.07 -4.75
C ASP A 47 5.26 4.52 -3.37
N HIS A 48 6.58 4.70 -3.26
CA HIS A 48 7.22 5.23 -2.08
C HIS A 48 8.03 6.46 -2.47
N LEU A 49 7.77 7.56 -1.77
CA LEU A 49 8.50 8.80 -1.93
C LEU A 49 9.84 8.67 -1.20
N LYS A 50 10.90 9.08 -1.89
CA LYS A 50 12.22 9.14 -1.31
C LYS A 50 12.20 10.16 -0.16
N GLN A 51 12.48 9.67 1.04
CA GLN A 51 12.58 10.54 2.21
C GLN A 51 13.77 11.49 2.08
N ARG A 52 13.60 12.73 2.58
CA ARG A 52 14.66 13.75 2.57
C ARG A 52 15.86 13.30 3.38
N ASN A 53 15.61 12.74 4.56
CA ASN A 53 16.64 12.15 5.42
C ASN A 53 16.45 10.63 5.47
N ALA A 54 17.52 9.89 5.23
CA ALA A 54 17.49 8.43 5.25
C ALA A 54 17.14 7.86 6.64
N MET A 55 17.33 8.63 7.72
CA MET A 55 17.00 8.20 9.08
C MET A 55 15.49 8.22 9.38
N ASP A 56 14.72 8.95 8.59
CA ASP A 56 13.25 9.03 8.72
C ASP A 56 12.56 7.85 7.99
N ASP A 57 13.28 7.14 7.12
CA ASP A 57 12.83 5.94 6.43
C ASP A 57 12.93 4.71 7.35
N VAL A 58 11.91 4.54 8.20
CA VAL A 58 11.87 3.51 9.26
C VAL A 58 11.10 2.27 8.78
N TRP A 59 11.77 1.11 8.84
CA TRP A 59 11.21 -0.17 8.42
C TRP A 59 10.79 -1.02 9.61
N LEU A 60 9.59 -1.59 9.56
CA LEU A 60 9.11 -2.48 10.62
C LEU A 60 9.99 -3.75 10.71
N THR A 61 10.20 -4.42 9.57
CA THR A 61 10.99 -5.65 9.39
C THR A 61 11.87 -5.52 8.14
N SER A 62 12.93 -6.33 8.02
CA SER A 62 13.75 -6.49 6.81
C SER A 62 13.76 -7.96 6.40
N GLY A 63 12.79 -8.37 5.58
CA GLY A 63 12.70 -9.75 5.08
C GLY A 63 11.91 -10.72 5.95
N GLU A 64 11.70 -10.45 7.25
CA GLU A 64 11.01 -11.41 8.13
C GLU A 64 9.49 -11.50 7.87
N GLY A 65 8.90 -10.53 7.18
CA GLY A 65 7.47 -10.46 6.89
C GLY A 65 7.11 -10.82 5.43
N MET A 66 6.22 -10.03 4.82
CA MET A 66 5.82 -10.23 3.43
C MET A 66 6.88 -9.72 2.44
N MET A 67 7.59 -8.66 2.79
CA MET A 67 8.60 -8.06 1.92
C MET A 67 9.91 -8.85 1.96
N THR A 68 10.65 -8.81 0.86
CA THR A 68 12.01 -9.34 0.72
C THR A 68 13.01 -8.62 1.64
N GLU A 69 14.15 -9.27 1.91
CA GLU A 69 15.23 -8.65 2.69
C GLU A 69 15.87 -7.49 1.90
N LYS A 70 15.91 -6.31 2.52
CA LYS A 70 16.23 -5.04 1.87
C LYS A 70 17.64 -5.01 1.29
N GLU A 71 18.65 -5.39 2.08
CA GLU A 71 20.04 -5.20 1.69
C GLU A 71 20.49 -6.23 0.64
N ALA A 72 20.05 -7.48 0.78
CA ALA A 72 20.23 -8.53 -0.20
C ALA A 72 19.54 -8.17 -1.52
N TYR A 73 18.30 -7.67 -1.45
CA TYR A 73 17.58 -7.26 -2.65
C TYR A 73 18.26 -6.06 -3.32
N LYS A 74 18.63 -5.04 -2.56
CA LYS A 74 19.36 -3.87 -3.08
C LYS A 74 20.70 -4.25 -3.70
N LYS A 75 21.44 -5.18 -3.10
CA LYS A 75 22.68 -5.73 -3.64
C LYS A 75 22.44 -6.46 -4.96
N TYR A 76 21.38 -7.26 -5.05
CA TYR A 76 20.95 -7.93 -6.27
C TYR A 76 20.62 -6.92 -7.38
N LEU A 77 19.85 -5.87 -7.06
CA LEU A 77 19.46 -4.81 -8.00
C LEU A 77 20.65 -3.99 -8.53
N ALA A 78 21.73 -3.88 -7.76
CA ALA A 78 22.93 -3.13 -8.13
C ALA A 78 23.84 -3.88 -9.12
N GLN A 79 23.58 -5.16 -9.37
CA GLN A 79 24.41 -5.95 -10.29
C GLN A 79 24.18 -5.52 -11.74
N PRO A 80 25.22 -5.51 -12.58
CA PRO A 80 25.07 -5.26 -14.01
C PRO A 80 24.35 -6.46 -14.65
N THR A 81 23.02 -6.44 -14.66
CA THR A 81 22.25 -7.47 -15.33
C THR A 81 22.14 -7.14 -16.82
N VAL A 82 22.64 -8.02 -17.68
CA VAL A 82 22.41 -7.97 -19.14
C VAL A 82 20.99 -8.50 -19.42
N THR A 83 19.96 -7.87 -18.86
CA THR A 83 18.58 -8.20 -19.21
C THR A 83 18.17 -7.37 -20.41
N ARG A 84 18.41 -7.90 -21.62
CA ARG A 84 17.66 -7.47 -22.79
C ARG A 84 16.26 -8.06 -22.66
N GLN A 85 15.32 -7.26 -22.17
CA GLN A 85 13.91 -7.64 -22.16
C GLN A 85 13.49 -7.88 -23.62
N VAL A 86 13.24 -9.13 -23.97
CA VAL A 86 12.85 -9.50 -25.33
C VAL A 86 11.48 -8.87 -25.56
N LYS A 87 11.38 -7.99 -26.56
CA LYS A 87 10.10 -7.39 -26.92
C LYS A 87 9.15 -8.50 -27.34
N SER A 88 7.92 -8.46 -26.82
CA SER A 88 6.88 -9.39 -27.21
C SER A 88 6.62 -9.33 -28.72
N THR A 89 6.38 -10.48 -29.32
CA THR A 89 5.68 -10.57 -30.60
C THR A 89 4.17 -10.37 -30.43
N CYS A 90 3.64 -10.54 -29.20
CA CYS A 90 2.23 -10.33 -28.88
C CYS A 90 1.82 -8.86 -28.99
N SER A 91 0.72 -8.63 -29.71
CA SER A 91 0.07 -7.33 -29.88
C SER A 91 -0.55 -6.88 -28.55
N ASN A 92 -0.38 -5.60 -28.20
CA ASN A 92 -1.03 -4.89 -27.07
C ASN A 92 -0.43 -4.92 -25.65
N HIS A 93 0.88 -5.05 -25.47
CA HIS A 93 1.53 -4.66 -24.20
C HIS A 93 1.91 -3.16 -24.12
N GLN A 94 1.04 -2.25 -24.60
CA GLN A 94 1.28 -0.79 -24.45
C GLN A 94 1.25 -0.33 -22.99
N ALA A 95 0.50 -1.02 -22.11
CA ALA A 95 0.42 -0.70 -20.69
C ALA A 95 1.76 -0.90 -19.94
N ILE A 96 2.47 -2.00 -20.21
CA ILE A 96 3.76 -2.31 -19.56
C ILE A 96 4.90 -1.40 -20.05
N ASN A 97 4.90 -1.05 -21.34
CA ASN A 97 5.92 -0.14 -21.88
C ASN A 97 5.74 1.29 -21.35
N ASN A 98 4.50 1.72 -21.09
CA ASN A 98 4.19 3.07 -20.60
C ASN A 98 4.23 3.20 -19.06
N ALA A 99 4.10 2.10 -18.30
CA ALA A 99 4.22 2.09 -16.82
C ALA A 99 5.67 2.27 -16.32
N SER A 100 6.62 2.50 -17.22
CA SER A 100 8.04 2.73 -16.93
C SER A 100 8.41 4.22 -16.83
N GLN A 101 7.43 5.10 -16.53
CA GLN A 101 7.72 6.51 -16.28
C GLN A 101 8.41 6.64 -14.93
N ASN A 102 9.58 7.29 -14.94
CA ASN A 102 10.24 7.70 -13.70
C ASN A 102 9.33 8.70 -13.00
N HIS A 103 8.75 8.32 -11.86
CA HIS A 103 8.11 9.27 -10.97
C HIS A 103 9.21 10.04 -10.26
N ALA A 104 9.40 11.32 -10.63
CA ALA A 104 10.43 12.15 -10.03
C ALA A 104 10.19 12.27 -8.51
N GLY A 105 11.17 11.89 -7.72
CA GLY A 105 11.09 11.92 -6.25
C GLY A 105 10.71 10.60 -5.58
N CYS A 106 10.36 9.55 -6.32
CA CYS A 106 10.11 8.21 -5.76
C CYS A 106 11.39 7.35 -5.76
N ASP A 107 11.57 6.54 -4.73
CA ASP A 107 12.59 5.47 -4.68
C ASP A 107 11.99 4.09 -4.99
N ALA A 108 10.68 3.91 -4.76
CA ALA A 108 9.88 2.82 -5.32
C ALA A 108 8.71 3.37 -6.16
N THR A 109 8.50 2.84 -7.37
CA THR A 109 7.40 3.21 -8.27
C THR A 109 6.23 2.23 -8.21
N GLY A 110 6.16 1.42 -7.16
CA GLY A 110 5.24 0.30 -7.04
C GLY A 110 5.88 -0.91 -6.40
N ILE A 111 5.08 -1.96 -6.20
CA ILE A 111 5.51 -3.25 -5.67
C ILE A 111 5.03 -4.40 -6.56
N ALA A 112 5.71 -5.54 -6.56
CA ALA A 112 5.18 -6.83 -7.01
C ALA A 112 5.06 -7.80 -5.84
N ALA A 113 4.08 -8.68 -5.90
CA ALA A 113 3.90 -9.75 -4.93
C ALA A 113 3.49 -11.05 -5.62
N PHE A 114 3.99 -12.18 -5.11
CA PHE A 114 3.38 -13.47 -5.40
C PHE A 114 2.24 -13.72 -4.43
N ALA A 115 1.13 -14.23 -4.96
CA ALA A 115 -0.04 -14.62 -4.19
C ALA A 115 -0.52 -16.02 -4.57
N CYS A 116 -1.31 -16.62 -3.69
CA CYS A 116 -2.04 -17.83 -4.04
C CYS A 116 -3.32 -17.46 -4.82
N PRO A 117 -3.50 -17.93 -6.08
CA PRO A 117 -4.71 -17.65 -6.85
C PRO A 117 -5.96 -18.42 -6.36
N ARG A 118 -5.84 -19.23 -5.30
CA ARG A 118 -7.00 -19.91 -4.68
C ARG A 118 -7.60 -19.14 -3.52
N SER A 119 -6.79 -18.38 -2.79
CA SER A 119 -7.21 -17.68 -1.56
C SER A 119 -6.87 -16.20 -1.55
N GLY A 120 -6.07 -15.72 -2.49
CA GLY A 120 -5.48 -14.39 -2.49
C GLY A 120 -4.34 -14.21 -1.49
N ALA A 121 -4.01 -15.15 -0.61
CA ALA A 121 -2.95 -14.90 0.37
C ALA A 121 -1.58 -14.66 -0.28
N PHE A 122 -0.92 -13.54 0.06
CA PHE A 122 0.45 -13.26 -0.36
C PHE A 122 1.41 -14.32 0.17
N ILE A 123 2.45 -14.60 -0.62
CA ILE A 123 3.52 -15.50 -0.21
C ILE A 123 4.54 -14.72 0.63
N PRO A 124 4.84 -15.16 1.87
CA PRO A 124 5.84 -14.53 2.72
C PRO A 124 7.20 -14.33 2.03
N GLY A 125 7.82 -13.18 2.31
CA GLY A 125 9.10 -12.78 1.74
C GLY A 125 9.13 -12.61 0.22
N SER A 126 8.01 -12.63 -0.49
CA SER A 126 7.99 -12.51 -1.96
C SER A 126 7.74 -11.09 -2.48
N VAL A 127 7.39 -10.14 -1.61
CA VAL A 127 7.03 -8.80 -2.06
C VAL A 127 8.28 -7.97 -2.31
N VAL A 128 8.36 -7.33 -3.48
CA VAL A 128 9.52 -6.58 -3.95
C VAL A 128 9.14 -5.18 -4.43
N ASP A 129 10.02 -4.22 -4.21
CA ASP A 129 9.85 -2.86 -4.74
C ASP A 129 10.28 -2.76 -6.21
N PHE A 130 9.56 -1.95 -6.98
CA PHE A 130 9.95 -1.54 -8.32
C PHE A 130 10.76 -0.25 -8.27
N GLN A 131 11.96 -0.23 -8.85
CA GLN A 131 12.77 1.00 -8.94
C GLN A 131 12.42 1.81 -10.18
N LYS A 132 11.95 1.12 -11.23
CA LYS A 132 11.54 1.72 -12.50
C LYS A 132 10.59 0.77 -13.21
N GLY A 133 9.32 0.81 -12.81
CA GLY A 133 8.30 -0.11 -13.33
C GLY A 133 8.64 -1.59 -13.11
N LYS A 134 7.82 -2.47 -13.70
CA LYS A 134 7.93 -3.93 -13.56
C LYS A 134 9.03 -4.45 -14.48
N ARG A 135 10.21 -4.76 -13.94
CA ARG A 135 11.30 -5.43 -14.68
C ARG A 135 11.31 -6.92 -14.34
N GLN A 136 11.69 -7.76 -15.30
CA GLN A 136 11.77 -9.21 -15.09
C GLN A 136 12.68 -9.56 -13.92
N LEU A 137 13.79 -8.83 -13.73
CA LEU A 137 14.69 -9.02 -12.59
C LEU A 137 13.99 -8.86 -11.23
N ASN A 138 12.99 -7.97 -11.11
CA ASN A 138 12.23 -7.81 -9.87
C ASN A 138 11.43 -9.10 -9.59
N ILE A 139 10.78 -9.64 -10.63
CA ILE A 139 9.96 -10.85 -10.56
C ILE A 139 10.82 -12.11 -10.34
N ASP A 140 12.00 -12.19 -10.95
CA ASP A 140 12.93 -13.33 -10.78
C ASP A 140 13.32 -13.51 -9.30
N TYR A 141 13.65 -12.40 -8.62
CA TYR A 141 14.00 -12.41 -7.20
C TYR A 141 12.80 -12.77 -6.32
N ALA A 142 11.65 -12.14 -6.58
CA ALA A 142 10.40 -12.43 -5.89
C ALA A 142 9.99 -13.91 -6.00
N LEU A 143 10.18 -14.52 -7.18
CA LEU A 143 9.89 -15.93 -7.41
C LEU A 143 10.82 -16.82 -6.58
N CYS A 144 12.14 -16.56 -6.61
CA CYS A 144 13.10 -17.35 -5.85
C CYS A 144 12.80 -17.29 -4.34
N GLU A 145 12.50 -16.10 -3.81
CA GLU A 145 12.15 -15.94 -2.39
C GLU A 145 10.79 -16.59 -2.06
N ALA A 146 9.80 -16.49 -2.94
CA ALA A 146 8.54 -17.20 -2.78
C ALA A 146 8.75 -18.72 -2.65
N LEU A 147 9.51 -19.33 -3.57
CA LEU A 147 9.78 -20.77 -3.53
C LEU A 147 10.51 -21.20 -2.25
N LYS A 148 11.48 -20.40 -1.77
CA LYS A 148 12.20 -20.66 -0.51
C LYS A 148 11.27 -20.66 0.70
N ASN A 149 10.32 -19.72 0.75
CA ASN A 149 9.44 -19.52 1.92
C ASN A 149 8.17 -20.38 1.90
N MET A 150 7.90 -21.10 0.81
CA MET A 150 6.69 -21.91 0.67
C MET A 150 6.72 -23.28 1.35
N GLY A 151 7.88 -23.73 1.86
CA GLY A 151 8.02 -25.01 2.55
C GLY A 151 7.66 -26.22 1.68
N LEU A 152 8.17 -26.27 0.44
CA LEU A 152 7.77 -27.23 -0.58
C LEU A 152 7.95 -28.70 -0.15
N ASN A 153 9.04 -29.04 0.57
CA ASN A 153 9.24 -30.35 1.23
C ASN A 153 8.85 -31.59 0.39
N GLY A 154 9.21 -31.61 -0.90
CA GLY A 154 8.90 -32.68 -1.85
C GLY A 154 7.65 -32.44 -2.69
N LEU A 155 7.01 -31.28 -2.60
CA LEU A 155 6.07 -30.76 -3.60
C LEU A 155 6.88 -30.16 -4.74
N ASP A 156 7.05 -30.95 -5.79
CA ASP A 156 7.90 -30.59 -6.93
C ASP A 156 7.11 -29.81 -8.00
N ASP A 157 5.79 -30.04 -8.14
CA ASP A 157 4.95 -29.35 -9.12
C ASP A 157 4.47 -27.97 -8.63
N ILE A 158 4.88 -26.93 -9.35
CA ILE A 158 4.55 -25.54 -9.03
C ILE A 158 4.02 -24.85 -10.29
N MET A 159 2.77 -24.42 -10.25
CA MET A 159 2.18 -23.62 -11.30
C MET A 159 2.35 -22.13 -11.03
N ILE A 160 2.89 -21.43 -12.02
CA ILE A 160 3.10 -19.98 -12.00
C ILE A 160 2.21 -19.36 -13.07
N ILE A 161 1.33 -18.45 -12.64
CA ILE A 161 0.41 -17.69 -13.48
C ILE A 161 0.94 -16.25 -13.55
N TYR A 162 1.13 -15.76 -14.76
CA TYR A 162 1.61 -14.41 -14.98
C TYR A 162 1.15 -13.88 -16.35
N ASP A 163 0.64 -12.66 -16.41
CA ASP A 163 0.17 -12.04 -17.67
C ASP A 163 1.28 -12.02 -18.72
N MET A 164 2.53 -11.82 -18.31
CA MET A 164 3.66 -11.81 -19.24
C MET A 164 4.37 -13.15 -19.36
N MET A 165 3.70 -14.28 -19.04
CA MET A 165 4.36 -15.58 -18.97
C MET A 165 5.02 -15.98 -20.30
N CYS A 166 4.36 -15.70 -21.44
CA CYS A 166 4.89 -16.00 -22.78
C CYS A 166 6.23 -15.31 -23.10
N GLN A 167 6.57 -14.24 -22.38
CA GLN A 167 7.84 -13.54 -22.50
C GLN A 167 8.80 -13.89 -21.36
N TYR A 168 8.25 -14.02 -20.16
CA TYR A 168 9.00 -14.17 -18.93
C TYR A 168 9.73 -15.51 -18.85
N HIS A 169 9.05 -16.61 -19.18
CA HIS A 169 9.61 -17.96 -19.00
C HIS A 169 10.77 -18.26 -19.96
N VAL A 170 10.84 -17.57 -21.12
CA VAL A 170 11.72 -17.95 -22.25
C VAL A 170 13.17 -18.00 -21.83
N ASN A 171 13.60 -17.00 -21.06
CA ASN A 171 14.97 -16.90 -20.55
C ASN A 171 15.02 -17.02 -19.02
N LEU A 172 13.99 -17.56 -18.38
CA LEU A 172 13.92 -17.61 -16.90
C LEU A 172 15.08 -18.43 -16.33
N TRP A 173 15.28 -19.63 -16.83
CA TRP A 173 16.35 -20.52 -16.38
C TRP A 173 17.74 -19.94 -16.65
N ASP A 174 17.96 -19.29 -17.79
CA ASP A 174 19.21 -18.59 -18.08
C ASP A 174 19.46 -17.44 -17.10
N ARG A 175 18.43 -16.65 -16.76
CA ARG A 175 18.56 -15.56 -15.79
C ARG A 175 18.90 -16.08 -14.40
N ILE A 176 18.29 -17.18 -13.98
CA ILE A 176 18.57 -17.82 -12.69
C ILE A 176 19.99 -18.39 -12.69
N ALA A 177 20.38 -19.16 -13.71
CA ALA A 177 21.69 -19.82 -13.77
C ALA A 177 22.86 -18.83 -13.82
N ASN A 178 22.66 -17.67 -14.47
CA ASN A 178 23.68 -16.64 -14.62
C ASN A 178 23.73 -15.65 -13.43
N ASN A 179 22.88 -15.79 -12.41
CA ASN A 179 22.88 -14.89 -11.26
C ASN A 179 23.09 -15.66 -9.94
N PRO A 180 24.20 -15.42 -9.21
CA PRO A 180 24.52 -16.16 -7.99
C PRO A 180 23.57 -15.87 -6.80
N ASN A 181 22.73 -14.83 -6.88
CA ASN A 181 21.75 -14.55 -5.83
C ASN A 181 20.40 -15.25 -6.07
N LEU A 182 20.20 -15.82 -7.26
CA LEU A 182 18.99 -16.53 -7.63
C LEU A 182 19.23 -18.03 -7.51
N SER A 183 18.24 -18.74 -6.96
CA SER A 183 18.32 -20.19 -6.82
C SER A 183 16.93 -20.77 -6.80
N ILE A 184 16.67 -21.72 -7.69
CA ILE A 184 15.49 -22.58 -7.68
C ILE A 184 15.98 -24.01 -7.54
N SER A 185 15.27 -24.83 -6.76
CA SER A 185 15.57 -26.26 -6.62
C SER A 185 15.53 -26.93 -7.99
N GLU A 186 16.54 -27.73 -8.34
CA GLU A 186 16.56 -28.50 -9.60
C GLU A 186 15.41 -29.51 -9.70
N LYS A 187 14.78 -29.86 -8.57
CA LYS A 187 13.61 -30.74 -8.51
C LYS A 187 12.29 -30.01 -8.79
N ALA A 188 12.28 -28.68 -8.76
CA ALA A 188 11.07 -27.90 -8.97
C ALA A 188 10.64 -27.98 -10.44
N ASN A 189 9.47 -28.58 -10.68
CA ASN A 189 8.81 -28.58 -11.97
C ASN A 189 7.91 -27.34 -12.09
N LEU A 190 8.37 -26.35 -12.86
CA LEU A 190 7.65 -25.08 -13.04
C LEU A 190 6.69 -25.17 -14.22
N ILE A 191 5.39 -25.20 -13.93
CA ILE A 191 4.29 -25.19 -14.90
C ILE A 191 3.91 -23.74 -15.18
N MET A 192 4.00 -23.32 -16.43
CA MET A 192 3.83 -21.91 -16.82
C MET A 192 2.42 -21.67 -17.36
N GLY A 193 1.74 -20.65 -16.85
CA GLY A 193 0.39 -20.29 -17.29
C GLY A 193 0.18 -18.77 -17.43
N ILE A 194 -0.78 -18.41 -18.27
CA ILE A 194 -1.41 -17.10 -18.33
C ILE A 194 -2.85 -17.31 -17.91
N GLY A 195 -3.32 -16.51 -16.98
CA GLY A 195 -4.66 -16.68 -16.48
C GLY A 195 -5.72 -16.23 -17.50
N LEU A 196 -6.94 -16.68 -17.28
CA LEU A 196 -7.92 -16.84 -18.37
C LEU A 196 -8.42 -15.49 -18.88
N PHE A 197 -8.53 -14.49 -18.01
CA PHE A 197 -8.95 -13.16 -18.42
C PHE A 197 -7.88 -12.50 -19.31
N HIS A 198 -6.61 -12.63 -18.94
CA HIS A 198 -5.51 -11.99 -19.63
C HIS A 198 -5.11 -12.68 -20.93
N VAL A 199 -5.20 -14.01 -21.03
CA VAL A 199 -4.71 -14.75 -22.21
C VAL A 199 -5.39 -14.34 -23.52
N HIS A 200 -6.63 -13.84 -23.47
CA HIS A 200 -7.34 -13.31 -24.63
C HIS A 200 -6.73 -12.03 -25.22
N GLY A 201 -5.90 -11.31 -24.45
CA GLY A 201 -5.12 -10.16 -24.92
C GLY A 201 -3.81 -10.55 -25.63
N HIS A 202 -3.47 -11.84 -25.64
CA HIS A 202 -2.26 -12.37 -26.29
C HIS A 202 -2.56 -12.88 -27.71
N GLN A 203 -1.52 -13.33 -28.41
CA GLN A 203 -1.70 -14.02 -29.70
C GLN A 203 -2.33 -15.40 -29.48
N ASP A 204 -3.04 -15.91 -30.49
CA ASP A 204 -3.74 -17.19 -30.44
C ASP A 204 -2.83 -18.35 -29.98
N GLU A 205 -1.56 -18.35 -30.34
CA GLU A 205 -0.60 -19.36 -29.88
C GLU A 205 -0.46 -19.41 -28.35
N CYS A 206 -0.55 -18.27 -27.67
CA CYS A 206 -0.52 -18.20 -26.20
C CYS A 206 -1.76 -18.83 -25.58
N LEU A 207 -2.92 -18.70 -26.22
CA LEU A 207 -4.16 -19.35 -25.76
C LEU A 207 -3.97 -20.86 -25.69
N PHE A 208 -3.47 -21.48 -26.76
CA PHE A 208 -3.33 -22.94 -26.81
C PHE A 208 -2.17 -23.48 -25.96
N ARG A 209 -1.12 -22.68 -25.73
CA ARG A 209 0.08 -23.12 -24.99
C ARG A 209 0.06 -22.80 -23.50
N LEU A 210 -0.56 -21.69 -23.10
CA LEU A 210 -0.39 -21.12 -21.75
C LEU A 210 -1.72 -20.83 -21.05
N ALA A 211 -2.88 -20.91 -21.71
CA ALA A 211 -4.13 -20.71 -20.98
C ALA A 211 -4.31 -21.81 -19.94
N THR A 212 -4.63 -21.39 -18.70
CA THR A 212 -4.86 -22.31 -17.57
C THR A 212 -5.91 -23.37 -17.87
N SER A 213 -6.91 -23.06 -18.70
CA SER A 213 -7.96 -24.02 -19.11
C SER A 213 -7.45 -25.23 -19.91
N PHE A 214 -6.26 -25.15 -20.52
CA PHE A 214 -5.64 -26.26 -21.25
C PHE A 214 -4.52 -26.95 -20.46
N ILE A 215 -4.21 -26.49 -19.25
CA ILE A 215 -3.13 -27.04 -18.43
C ILE A 215 -3.74 -28.06 -17.44
N PRO A 216 -3.35 -29.36 -17.53
CA PRO A 216 -3.82 -30.38 -16.59
C PRO A 216 -3.52 -30.00 -15.14
N GLY A 217 -4.50 -30.21 -14.25
CA GLY A 217 -4.37 -29.89 -12.82
C GLY A 217 -4.58 -28.41 -12.46
N ALA A 218 -4.68 -27.50 -13.43
CA ALA A 218 -4.86 -26.07 -13.15
C ALA A 218 -6.23 -25.74 -12.56
N GLY A 219 -7.29 -26.47 -12.94
CA GLY A 219 -8.65 -26.18 -12.50
C GLY A 219 -9.14 -24.78 -12.90
N MET A 220 -10.23 -24.33 -12.29
CA MET A 220 -10.76 -22.96 -12.46
C MET A 220 -10.23 -22.10 -11.31
N MET A 221 -9.47 -21.05 -11.63
CA MET A 221 -8.91 -20.13 -10.66
C MET A 221 -9.25 -18.68 -11.01
N ASP A 222 -9.24 -17.82 -10.01
CA ASP A 222 -9.33 -16.37 -10.18
C ASP A 222 -7.90 -15.80 -10.14
N ASP A 223 -7.35 -15.54 -11.32
CA ASP A 223 -6.00 -15.02 -11.52
C ASP A 223 -5.86 -13.53 -11.15
N ASP A 224 -6.96 -12.79 -10.98
CA ASP A 224 -6.99 -11.36 -10.64
C ASP A 224 -7.02 -11.10 -9.12
N LEU A 225 -6.99 -12.15 -8.29
CA LEU A 225 -7.01 -12.01 -6.83
C LEU A 225 -5.83 -11.18 -6.31
N ALA A 226 -4.67 -11.22 -6.97
CA ALA A 226 -3.53 -10.40 -6.60
C ALA A 226 -3.86 -8.89 -6.66
N GLU A 227 -4.56 -8.44 -7.71
CA GLU A 227 -5.05 -7.06 -7.85
C GLU A 227 -6.07 -6.70 -6.76
N SER A 228 -7.00 -7.62 -6.49
CA SER A 228 -8.00 -7.44 -5.43
C SER A 228 -7.35 -7.24 -4.06
N ASN A 229 -6.28 -7.97 -3.74
CA ASN A 229 -5.54 -7.78 -2.49
C ASN A 229 -4.81 -6.44 -2.41
N PHE A 230 -4.29 -5.95 -3.54
CA PHE A 230 -3.65 -4.64 -3.59
C PHE A 230 -4.62 -3.50 -3.29
N SER A 231 -5.91 -3.66 -3.61
CA SER A 231 -6.95 -2.70 -3.22
C SER A 231 -7.21 -2.67 -1.70
N GLY A 232 -6.92 -3.77 -1.00
CA GLY A 232 -7.01 -3.89 0.46
C GLY A 232 -5.70 -3.65 1.22
N SER A 233 -4.59 -3.35 0.53
CA SER A 233 -3.27 -3.09 1.14
C SER A 233 -2.94 -1.59 1.28
N ALA A 234 -3.85 -0.69 0.91
CA ALA A 234 -3.90 0.64 1.52
C ALA A 234 -4.07 0.47 3.05
N PRO A 235 -3.57 1.38 3.90
CA PRO A 235 -3.51 1.17 5.35
C PRO A 235 -4.87 1.07 6.07
N ASP A 236 -5.99 1.00 5.34
CA ASP A 236 -7.32 0.84 5.88
C ASP A 236 -8.15 -0.16 5.04
N ILE A 237 -8.89 -1.00 5.78
CA ILE A 237 -9.94 -1.92 5.34
C ILE A 237 -9.46 -3.37 5.11
N MET A 238 -9.28 -4.09 6.22
CA MET A 238 -9.77 -5.47 6.30
C MET A 238 -11.30 -5.41 6.19
N VAL A 239 -11.90 -6.09 5.19
CA VAL A 239 -13.23 -6.74 5.18
C VAL A 239 -13.69 -6.99 3.73
N VAL A 240 -13.86 -8.29 3.44
CA VAL A 240 -14.82 -8.94 2.51
C VAL A 240 -14.51 -8.98 1.00
N ALA A 241 -14.30 -10.21 0.52
CA ALA A 241 -15.13 -10.82 -0.53
C ALA A 241 -15.03 -12.36 -0.49
N ALA A 242 -15.86 -13.01 0.32
CA ALA A 242 -16.10 -14.45 0.26
C ALA A 242 -17.58 -14.70 -0.04
N THR A 243 -17.90 -15.03 -1.29
CA THR A 243 -19.19 -15.64 -1.63
C THR A 243 -19.04 -16.56 -2.84
N LYS A 244 -19.03 -17.87 -2.55
CA LYS A 244 -19.77 -18.96 -3.22
C LYS A 244 -18.96 -20.27 -3.20
N VAL A 245 -19.02 -21.01 -2.09
CA VAL A 245 -19.30 -22.46 -2.11
C VAL A 245 -20.07 -22.79 -0.83
N ALA A 246 -21.38 -22.56 -0.88
CA ALA A 246 -22.31 -23.04 0.12
C ALA A 246 -22.61 -24.51 -0.17
N GLN A 247 -21.84 -25.44 0.43
CA GLN A 247 -22.27 -26.83 0.68
C GLN A 247 -21.34 -27.62 1.63
N ALA A 248 -20.76 -26.95 2.64
CA ALA A 248 -20.18 -27.59 3.82
C ALA A 248 -20.60 -26.87 5.12
N GLN A 249 -21.84 -26.39 5.15
CA GLN A 249 -22.43 -25.59 6.23
C GLN A 249 -23.12 -26.49 7.25
N ALA A 250 -22.40 -26.89 8.29
CA ALA A 250 -23.00 -27.16 9.60
C ALA A 250 -21.92 -27.15 10.71
N ALA A 251 -20.71 -27.67 10.43
CA ALA A 251 -19.59 -27.60 11.37
C ALA A 251 -18.77 -26.29 11.26
N ALA A 252 -18.73 -25.68 10.07
CA ALA A 252 -17.96 -24.45 9.83
C ALA A 252 -18.62 -23.18 10.38
N LEU A 253 -19.93 -23.17 10.63
CA LEU A 253 -20.66 -21.97 11.05
C LEU A 253 -20.26 -21.52 12.47
N ALA A 254 -20.02 -22.49 13.38
CA ALA A 254 -19.56 -22.21 14.75
C ALA A 254 -18.09 -21.74 14.80
N ALA A 255 -17.27 -22.10 13.80
CA ALA A 255 -15.89 -21.62 13.66
C ALA A 255 -15.81 -20.27 12.92
N ALA A 256 -16.67 -20.03 11.93
CA ALA A 256 -16.69 -18.80 11.14
C ALA A 256 -17.13 -17.57 11.94
N GLU A 257 -18.13 -17.70 12.83
CA GLU A 257 -18.52 -16.63 13.75
C GLU A 257 -17.37 -16.21 14.69
N ALA A 258 -16.49 -17.16 15.05
CA ALA A 258 -15.31 -16.85 15.84
C ALA A 258 -14.22 -16.13 15.02
N VAL A 259 -13.98 -16.57 13.77
CA VAL A 259 -12.90 -16.04 12.90
C VAL A 259 -13.10 -14.57 12.53
N GLU A 260 -14.33 -14.13 12.22
CA GLU A 260 -14.60 -12.71 11.93
C GLU A 260 -14.45 -11.79 13.14
N HIS A 261 -14.41 -12.36 14.36
CA HIS A 261 -14.15 -11.65 15.61
C HIS A 261 -12.75 -11.88 16.17
N VAL A 262 -11.91 -12.68 15.49
CA VAL A 262 -10.49 -12.79 15.82
C VAL A 262 -9.84 -11.46 15.44
N LYS A 263 -9.58 -10.63 16.45
CA LYS A 263 -8.67 -9.51 16.30
C LYS A 263 -7.30 -10.09 15.97
N LEU A 264 -6.85 -9.90 14.73
CA LEU A 264 -5.47 -10.19 14.36
C LEU A 264 -4.57 -9.48 15.36
N ALA A 265 -3.69 -10.25 16.01
CA ALA A 265 -2.70 -9.73 16.94
C ALA A 265 -1.62 -8.97 16.16
N LEU A 266 -2.00 -7.81 15.62
CA LEU A 266 -1.04 -6.85 15.09
C LEU A 266 -0.25 -6.32 16.27
N LEU A 267 1.05 -6.09 16.08
CA LEU A 267 1.90 -5.48 17.12
C LEU A 267 1.24 -4.24 17.73
N SER A 268 0.39 -3.49 17.01
CA SER A 268 -0.23 -2.23 17.47
C SER A 268 -1.44 -2.43 18.34
N ALA A 269 -2.02 -3.61 18.30
CA ALA A 269 -3.06 -4.00 19.22
C ALA A 269 -2.47 -4.47 20.57
N MET A 270 -1.19 -4.84 20.59
CA MET A 270 -0.49 -5.32 21.78
C MET A 270 0.13 -4.16 22.58
N GLY A 271 -0.07 -4.17 23.90
CA GLY A 271 0.54 -3.21 24.81
C GLY A 271 2.03 -3.46 25.02
N GLU A 272 2.74 -2.48 25.57
CA GLU A 272 4.17 -2.55 25.86
C GLU A 272 4.57 -3.78 26.67
N GLU A 273 3.85 -4.07 27.76
CA GLU A 273 4.10 -5.20 28.66
C GLU A 273 4.07 -6.55 27.93
N HIS A 274 3.06 -6.74 27.05
CA HIS A 274 2.92 -7.97 26.27
C HIS A 274 4.08 -8.13 25.28
N LEU A 275 4.53 -7.04 24.65
CA LEU A 275 5.64 -7.07 23.71
C LEU A 275 6.98 -7.32 24.41
N GLN A 276 7.18 -6.79 25.61
CA GLN A 276 8.35 -7.09 26.44
C GLN A 276 8.38 -8.56 26.87
N ALA A 277 7.24 -9.11 27.30
CA ALA A 277 7.13 -10.51 27.72
C ALA A 277 7.51 -11.52 26.62
N HIS A 278 7.35 -11.15 25.34
CA HIS A 278 7.65 -11.99 24.19
C HIS A 278 8.98 -11.64 23.50
N GLY A 279 9.81 -10.77 24.09
CA GLY A 279 11.10 -10.38 23.50
C GLY A 279 10.99 -9.49 22.25
N LEU A 280 9.82 -8.89 22.00
CA LEU A 280 9.51 -8.08 20.83
C LEU A 280 9.72 -6.57 21.06
N GLN A 281 10.40 -6.19 22.15
CA GLN A 281 10.63 -4.78 22.51
C GLN A 281 11.34 -3.96 21.42
N HIS A 282 12.16 -4.61 20.58
CA HIS A 282 12.87 -3.93 19.49
C HIS A 282 11.93 -3.35 18.42
N PHE A 283 10.71 -3.89 18.28
CA PHE A 283 9.69 -3.35 17.38
C PHE A 283 8.95 -2.14 17.96
N LEU A 284 8.99 -1.92 19.28
CA LEU A 284 8.26 -0.82 19.92
C LEU A 284 8.69 0.54 19.37
N SER A 285 10.00 0.80 19.36
CA SER A 285 10.58 2.05 18.85
C SER A 285 10.22 2.28 17.39
N LYS A 286 10.45 1.27 16.53
CA LYS A 286 10.14 1.36 15.10
C LYS A 286 8.66 1.62 14.87
N LYS A 287 7.81 0.95 15.62
CA LYS A 287 6.37 1.08 15.47
C LYS A 287 5.84 2.41 16.00
N TYR A 288 6.43 2.94 17.06
CA TYR A 288 6.18 4.30 17.50
C TYR A 288 6.46 5.30 16.37
N GLN A 289 7.64 5.22 15.74
CA GLN A 289 8.04 6.07 14.62
C GLN A 289 7.09 5.93 13.42
N LEU A 290 6.71 4.69 13.05
CA LEU A 290 5.74 4.45 11.96
C LEU A 290 4.37 5.07 12.24
N ARG A 291 3.85 4.94 13.47
CA ARG A 291 2.57 5.56 13.84
C ARG A 291 2.68 7.08 13.89
N GLN A 292 3.85 7.61 14.24
CA GLN A 292 4.13 9.04 14.17
C GLN A 292 4.06 9.55 12.72
N GLY A 293 4.72 8.85 11.79
CA GLY A 293 4.62 9.13 10.35
C GLY A 293 3.17 9.09 9.86
N GLN A 294 2.44 8.02 10.18
CA GLN A 294 1.03 7.89 9.83
C GLN A 294 0.17 9.04 10.38
N ALA A 295 0.42 9.51 11.60
CA ALA A 295 -0.28 10.66 12.17
C ALA A 295 0.06 11.96 11.43
N ASN A 296 1.32 12.16 11.05
CA ASN A 296 1.75 13.35 10.30
C ASN A 296 1.13 13.40 8.90
N ASP A 297 1.14 12.27 8.18
CA ASP A 297 0.56 12.15 6.84
C ASP A 297 -0.95 12.36 6.87
N ALA A 298 -1.62 11.76 7.86
CA ALA A 298 -3.05 11.97 8.06
C ALA A 298 -3.39 13.43 8.37
N LEU A 299 -2.60 14.11 9.21
CA LEU A 299 -2.77 15.55 9.45
C LEU A 299 -2.56 16.37 8.17
N GLN A 300 -1.59 16.00 7.33
CA GLN A 300 -1.38 16.65 6.06
C GLN A 300 -2.56 16.43 5.09
N GLY A 301 -3.08 15.21 5.02
CA GLY A 301 -4.30 14.88 4.27
C GLY A 301 -5.51 15.69 4.75
N VAL A 302 -5.65 15.92 6.05
CA VAL A 302 -6.66 16.81 6.64
C VAL A 302 -6.47 18.25 6.16
N ARG A 303 -5.24 18.80 6.19
CA ARG A 303 -4.94 20.17 5.71
C ARG A 303 -5.31 20.33 4.24
N VAL A 304 -4.86 19.42 3.38
CA VAL A 304 -5.14 19.43 1.93
C VAL A 304 -6.64 19.35 1.67
N SER A 305 -7.33 18.42 2.34
CA SER A 305 -8.78 18.22 2.17
C SER A 305 -9.58 19.44 2.63
N LEU A 306 -9.19 20.10 3.72
CA LEU A 306 -9.83 21.33 4.18
C LEU A 306 -9.59 22.50 3.22
N ALA A 307 -8.37 22.66 2.72
CA ALA A 307 -8.07 23.67 1.70
C ALA A 307 -8.91 23.46 0.43
N ASN A 308 -9.04 22.21 -0.02
CA ASN A 308 -9.88 21.84 -1.16
C ASN A 308 -11.36 22.12 -0.89
N LEU A 309 -11.88 21.78 0.30
CA LEU A 309 -13.26 22.11 0.68
C LEU A 309 -13.49 23.62 0.65
N SER A 310 -12.61 24.41 1.29
CA SER A 310 -12.67 25.87 1.26
C SER A 310 -12.70 26.42 -0.16
N PHE A 311 -11.87 25.89 -1.06
CA PHE A 311 -11.86 26.26 -2.48
C PHE A 311 -13.17 25.91 -3.20
N GLU A 312 -13.70 24.70 -3.01
CA GLU A 312 -14.96 24.24 -3.63
C GLU A 312 -16.16 25.09 -3.17
N TYR A 313 -16.21 25.41 -1.87
CA TYR A 313 -17.22 26.31 -1.30
C TYR A 313 -17.13 27.73 -1.88
N GLY A 314 -15.92 28.32 -1.91
CA GLY A 314 -15.73 29.69 -2.37
C GLY A 314 -15.93 29.89 -3.87
N ARG A 315 -15.38 28.99 -4.71
CA ARG A 315 -15.34 29.20 -6.15
C ARG A 315 -16.52 28.60 -6.90
N LYS A 316 -16.98 27.39 -6.55
CA LYS A 316 -18.02 26.68 -7.31
C LYS A 316 -19.41 26.95 -6.78
N LEU A 317 -19.64 26.80 -5.48
CA LEU A 317 -20.99 26.89 -4.92
C LEU A 317 -21.56 28.32 -4.93
N GLN A 318 -20.73 29.36 -4.73
CA GLN A 318 -21.20 30.76 -4.78
C GLN A 318 -21.53 31.24 -6.21
N LYS A 319 -20.85 30.72 -7.24
CA LYS A 319 -21.05 31.14 -8.65
C LYS A 319 -22.23 30.42 -9.32
N ILE A 320 -22.67 29.28 -8.80
CA ILE A 320 -23.77 28.50 -9.37
C ILE A 320 -25.11 28.96 -8.77
N LYS A 321 -25.69 30.01 -9.34
CA LYS A 321 -26.98 30.57 -8.86
C LYS A 321 -28.23 29.96 -9.52
N LYS A 322 -28.12 29.43 -10.75
CA LYS A 322 -29.30 29.18 -11.61
C LYS A 322 -29.50 27.74 -12.11
N SER A 323 -28.54 26.82 -11.91
CA SER A 323 -28.63 25.46 -12.46
C SER A 323 -28.66 24.38 -11.37
N LYS A 324 -29.78 23.64 -11.29
CA LYS A 324 -29.98 22.53 -10.34
C LYS A 324 -28.94 21.42 -10.53
N VAL A 325 -28.70 20.98 -11.78
CA VAL A 325 -27.74 19.89 -12.09
C VAL A 325 -26.31 20.28 -11.73
N LYS A 326 -25.88 21.51 -12.07
CA LYS A 326 -24.52 21.99 -11.72
C LYS A 326 -24.35 22.12 -10.21
N LYS A 327 -25.39 22.53 -9.48
CA LYS A 327 -25.41 22.59 -8.01
C LYS A 327 -25.28 21.19 -7.41
N THR A 328 -26.02 20.20 -7.90
CA THR A 328 -25.92 18.80 -7.43
C THR A 328 -24.52 18.22 -7.67
N ARG A 329 -23.92 18.42 -8.85
CA ARG A 329 -22.55 17.94 -9.14
C ARG A 329 -21.51 18.59 -8.24
N ALA A 330 -21.62 19.90 -8.00
CA ALA A 330 -20.71 20.60 -7.08
C ALA A 330 -20.84 20.07 -5.63
N TRP A 331 -22.07 19.81 -5.16
CA TRP A 331 -22.29 19.16 -3.87
C TRP A 331 -21.73 17.73 -3.84
N ALA A 332 -21.84 16.96 -4.92
CA ALA A 332 -21.23 15.63 -5.00
C ALA A 332 -19.70 15.69 -4.84
N THR A 333 -19.02 16.67 -5.44
CA THR A 333 -17.59 16.92 -5.22
C THR A 333 -17.31 17.27 -3.76
N VAL A 334 -18.07 18.17 -3.15
CA VAL A 334 -17.91 18.55 -1.73
C VAL A 334 -18.09 17.33 -0.81
N HIS A 335 -19.10 16.49 -1.07
CA HIS A 335 -19.29 15.26 -0.32
C HIS A 335 -18.14 14.26 -0.51
N ALA A 336 -17.57 14.17 -1.72
CA ALA A 336 -16.40 13.34 -1.98
C ALA A 336 -15.18 13.80 -1.16
N VAL A 337 -14.85 15.09 -1.20
CA VAL A 337 -13.75 15.65 -0.40
C VAL A 337 -14.04 15.51 1.11
N GLY A 338 -15.30 15.65 1.53
CA GLY A 338 -15.73 15.42 2.91
C GLY A 338 -15.51 13.98 3.39
N ARG A 339 -15.72 12.98 2.51
CA ARG A 339 -15.40 11.57 2.82
C ARG A 339 -13.89 11.38 2.99
N THR A 340 -13.08 11.94 2.10
CA THR A 340 -11.61 11.91 2.21
C THR A 340 -11.10 12.56 3.49
N LEU A 341 -11.65 13.73 3.87
CA LEU A 341 -11.34 14.40 5.12
C LEU A 341 -11.66 13.51 6.34
N HIS A 342 -12.84 12.88 6.35
CA HIS A 342 -13.25 12.00 7.43
C HIS A 342 -12.32 10.79 7.55
N HIS A 343 -11.95 10.21 6.42
CA HIS A 343 -11.03 9.09 6.35
C HIS A 343 -9.66 9.43 6.96
N HIS A 344 -9.02 10.54 6.54
CA HIS A 344 -7.76 10.99 7.15
C HIS A 344 -7.89 11.26 8.67
N ARG A 345 -9.03 11.79 9.11
CA ARG A 345 -9.28 11.99 10.54
C ARG A 345 -9.37 10.66 11.31
N GLN A 346 -9.97 9.63 10.72
CA GLN A 346 -10.02 8.28 11.33
C GLN A 346 -8.61 7.69 11.45
N ILE A 347 -7.81 7.77 10.37
CA ILE A 347 -6.40 7.32 10.36
C ILE A 347 -5.62 8.01 11.47
N TYR A 348 -5.72 9.34 11.56
CA TYR A 348 -5.05 10.11 12.59
C TYR A 348 -5.45 9.64 14.00
N SER A 349 -6.76 9.48 14.24
CA SER A 349 -7.26 9.05 15.54
C SER A 349 -6.78 7.66 15.92
N TYR A 350 -6.75 6.74 14.96
CA TYR A 350 -6.19 5.39 15.14
C TYR A 350 -4.69 5.43 15.46
N ALA A 351 -3.92 6.24 14.73
CA ALA A 351 -2.49 6.39 14.98
C ALA A 351 -2.21 6.91 16.40
N ILE A 352 -2.97 7.92 16.86
CA ILE A 352 -2.81 8.46 18.23
C ILE A 352 -3.22 7.44 19.30
N ASP A 353 -4.30 6.68 19.10
CA ASP A 353 -4.68 5.59 20.03
C ASP A 353 -3.58 4.53 20.10
N ALA A 354 -3.02 4.13 18.95
CA ALA A 354 -1.93 3.17 18.90
C ALA A 354 -0.66 3.68 19.60
N ILE A 355 -0.27 4.95 19.42
CA ILE A 355 0.87 5.54 20.12
C ILE A 355 0.63 5.58 21.63
N SER A 356 -0.60 5.90 22.05
CA SER A 356 -0.97 5.93 23.48
C SER A 356 -0.81 4.54 24.14
N ARG A 357 -1.20 3.47 23.42
CA ARG A 357 -1.02 2.08 23.88
C ARG A 357 0.45 1.63 23.94
N LEU A 358 1.31 2.26 23.15
CA LEU A 358 2.76 1.99 23.10
C LEU A 358 3.57 2.77 24.16
N GLY A 359 2.90 3.53 25.04
CA GLY A 359 3.53 4.17 26.21
C GLY A 359 4.13 5.56 25.97
N ASP A 360 4.06 6.10 24.74
CA ASP A 360 4.62 7.40 24.33
C ASP A 360 6.00 7.74 24.94
N PRO A 361 7.07 7.02 24.56
CA PRO A 361 8.40 7.19 25.13
C PRO A 361 8.94 8.63 25.05
N GLU A 362 8.52 9.41 24.04
CA GLU A 362 8.97 10.79 23.84
C GLU A 362 8.05 11.85 24.46
N LYS A 363 6.94 11.44 25.11
CA LYS A 363 5.93 12.32 25.72
C LYS A 363 5.44 13.43 24.76
N LYS A 364 5.29 13.09 23.48
CA LYS A 364 4.85 14.01 22.41
C LYS A 364 3.33 14.10 22.33
N ILE A 365 2.59 13.09 22.81
CA ILE A 365 1.14 13.12 22.92
C ILE A 365 0.73 14.25 23.88
N GLY A 366 -0.27 15.05 23.47
CA GLY A 366 -0.75 16.21 24.21
C GLY A 366 0.02 17.51 23.96
N ARG A 367 1.33 17.43 23.64
CA ARG A 367 2.13 18.60 23.22
C ARG A 367 2.01 18.86 21.72
N GLN A 368 2.26 17.83 20.91
CA GLN A 368 2.32 17.92 19.45
C GLN A 368 1.09 17.30 18.79
N TYR A 369 0.61 16.15 19.29
CA TYR A 369 -0.57 15.46 18.78
C TYR A 369 -1.76 15.68 19.71
N LYS A 370 -2.77 16.39 19.23
CA LYS A 370 -4.02 16.67 19.97
C LYS A 370 -5.21 16.01 19.26
N PRO A 371 -6.32 15.70 19.96
CA PRO A 371 -7.52 15.17 19.33
C PRO A 371 -8.05 16.10 18.23
N LEU A 372 -8.49 15.53 17.10
CA LEU A 372 -9.18 16.28 16.04
C LEU A 372 -10.69 16.32 16.31
N LEU A 373 -11.16 17.47 16.77
CA LEU A 373 -12.57 17.69 17.05
C LEU A 373 -13.34 18.05 15.77
N LYS A 374 -14.67 18.01 15.83
CA LYS A 374 -15.51 18.34 14.65
C LYS A 374 -15.37 19.82 14.27
N GLU A 375 -15.09 20.67 15.25
CA GLU A 375 -14.88 22.10 15.12
C GLU A 375 -13.62 22.41 14.32
N ASP A 376 -12.57 21.59 14.51
CA ASP A 376 -11.29 21.73 13.83
C ASP A 376 -11.37 21.36 12.33
N MET A 377 -12.42 20.63 11.94
CA MET A 377 -12.65 20.14 10.57
C MET A 377 -13.61 21.01 9.76
N LYS A 378 -13.93 22.21 10.23
CA LYS A 378 -14.80 23.15 9.50
C LYS A 378 -13.98 23.86 8.42
N ALA A 379 -14.44 23.77 7.18
CA ALA A 379 -13.85 24.51 6.08
C ALA A 379 -13.97 26.02 6.34
N ASN A 380 -12.85 26.73 6.22
CA ASN A 380 -12.86 28.18 6.35
C ASN A 380 -13.38 28.79 5.04
N THR A 381 -14.59 29.34 5.06
CA THR A 381 -15.21 30.00 3.90
C THR A 381 -14.68 31.43 3.68
N ALA A 382 -13.84 31.95 4.59
CA ALA A 382 -13.19 33.25 4.49
C ALA A 382 -12.27 33.40 3.27
N VAL A 383 -11.74 32.30 2.73
CA VAL A 383 -10.91 32.31 1.50
C VAL A 383 -11.68 32.89 0.30
N ALA A 384 -13.02 32.88 0.34
CA ALA A 384 -13.86 33.49 -0.70
C ALA A 384 -14.05 35.01 -0.55
N ASP A 385 -13.86 35.56 0.65
CA ASP A 385 -13.96 37.00 0.93
C ASP A 385 -12.96 37.36 2.06
N PRO A 386 -11.70 37.68 1.71
CA PRO A 386 -10.64 38.00 2.67
C PRO A 386 -10.95 39.19 3.59
N ASN A 387 -11.98 39.98 3.26
CA ASN A 387 -12.35 41.20 3.99
C ASN A 387 -13.66 41.07 4.78
N ALA A 388 -14.22 39.85 4.92
CA ALA A 388 -15.46 39.68 5.67
C ALA A 388 -15.28 40.04 7.16
N ARG A 389 -16.21 40.84 7.69
CA ARG A 389 -16.17 41.39 9.06
C ARG A 389 -16.15 40.26 10.10
N GLY A 390 -15.17 40.27 11.02
CA GLY A 390 -15.09 39.32 12.14
C GLY A 390 -14.02 38.21 12.01
N GLN A 391 -13.27 38.16 10.92
CA GLN A 391 -12.21 37.16 10.70
C GLN A 391 -11.00 37.30 11.64
N SER A 392 -10.71 38.50 12.12
CA SER A 392 -9.56 38.78 13.01
C SER A 392 -9.61 38.09 14.38
N ARG A 393 -10.74 37.48 14.75
CA ARG A 393 -10.93 36.74 16.01
C ARG A 393 -10.94 35.22 15.86
N ALA A 394 -10.93 34.68 14.63
CA ALA A 394 -10.97 33.24 14.40
C ALA A 394 -9.58 32.63 14.65
N LYS A 395 -9.43 31.85 15.73
CA LYS A 395 -8.20 31.08 15.95
C LYS A 395 -8.18 29.89 14.99
N PRO A 396 -7.15 29.72 14.15
CA PRO A 396 -7.04 28.55 13.31
C PRO A 396 -6.89 27.30 14.19
N ALA A 397 -7.33 26.15 13.66
CA ALA A 397 -7.15 24.87 14.34
C ALA A 397 -5.66 24.65 14.66
N TRP A 398 -5.38 23.96 15.76
CA TRP A 398 -4.04 23.84 16.33
C TRP A 398 -3.00 23.24 15.38
N PHE A 399 -3.43 22.42 14.41
CA PHE A 399 -2.55 21.77 13.43
C PHE A 399 -2.09 22.69 12.29
N TRP A 400 -2.61 23.93 12.20
CA TRP A 400 -2.14 24.94 11.24
C TRP A 400 -0.95 25.74 11.75
N SER A 401 -0.83 25.92 13.08
CA SER A 401 0.25 26.68 13.72
C SER A 401 1.31 25.78 14.37
N SER A 402 1.04 24.48 14.49
CA SER A 402 2.04 23.50 14.90
C SER A 402 3.17 23.49 13.87
N ASN A 403 4.37 23.89 14.30
CA ASN A 403 5.59 23.81 13.51
C ASN A 403 5.99 22.33 13.32
N LEU A 404 5.22 21.61 12.51
CA LEU A 404 5.56 20.32 11.92
C LEU A 404 6.49 20.52 10.70
N ALA A 405 6.86 21.77 10.42
CA ALA A 405 7.64 22.21 9.27
C ALA A 405 9.14 22.06 9.53
N GLY A 406 9.64 20.84 9.38
CA GLY A 406 11.00 20.63 8.89
C GLY A 406 11.07 20.67 7.35
N ASP A 407 9.99 20.32 6.64
CA ASP A 407 10.12 19.78 5.28
C ASP A 407 9.04 20.22 4.26
N MET A 408 8.51 21.44 4.34
CA MET A 408 7.47 21.90 3.41
C MET A 408 7.75 23.27 2.78
N GLN A 409 8.71 23.35 1.86
CA GLN A 409 8.92 24.56 1.04
C GLN A 409 8.37 24.48 -0.40
N ASP A 410 7.82 23.34 -0.85
CA ASP A 410 7.34 23.20 -2.23
C ASP A 410 5.81 23.05 -2.35
N ASN A 411 5.07 24.01 -1.79
CA ASN A 411 3.66 24.15 -2.14
C ASN A 411 3.23 25.62 -2.04
N GLU A 412 3.51 26.40 -3.10
CA GLU A 412 3.20 27.84 -3.20
C GLU A 412 1.73 28.18 -2.88
N ARG A 413 0.80 27.22 -2.98
CA ARG A 413 -0.62 27.39 -2.60
C ARG A 413 -0.92 27.28 -1.10
N MET A 414 -0.09 26.59 -0.31
CA MET A 414 -0.27 26.45 1.15
C MET A 414 0.32 27.61 1.95
N VAL A 415 1.41 28.17 1.41
CA VAL A 415 2.12 29.31 1.99
C VAL A 415 1.22 30.55 1.98
N ASP A 416 0.36 30.70 0.97
CA ASP A 416 -0.58 31.82 0.84
C ASP A 416 -1.73 31.79 1.88
N SER A 417 -2.21 30.60 2.25
CA SER A 417 -3.24 30.45 3.31
C SER A 417 -2.69 30.66 4.72
N SER A 418 -1.40 30.36 4.93
CA SER A 418 -0.70 30.53 6.21
C SER A 418 -0.19 31.97 6.39
N HIS A 419 0.30 32.61 5.32
CA HIS A 419 0.71 34.01 5.34
C HIS A 419 -0.46 34.97 5.57
N GLN A 420 -1.66 34.69 5.05
CA GLN A 420 -2.84 35.51 5.33
C GLN A 420 -3.28 35.43 6.80
N LEU A 421 -3.03 34.30 7.48
CA LEU A 421 -3.33 34.15 8.91
C LEU A 421 -2.26 34.77 9.83
N ALA A 422 -0.99 34.79 9.42
CA ALA A 422 0.11 35.32 10.23
C ALA A 422 0.36 36.84 10.03
N SER A 423 0.13 37.39 8.85
CA SER A 423 0.42 38.80 8.53
C SER A 423 -0.60 39.80 9.11
N GLY A 424 -1.78 39.35 9.54
CA GLY A 424 -2.79 40.19 10.18
C GLY A 424 -2.51 40.60 11.62
N GLN A 425 -1.41 40.13 12.23
CA GLN A 425 -1.07 40.45 13.64
C GLN A 425 0.01 41.52 13.81
N GLY A 426 0.61 42.06 12.73
CA GLY A 426 1.83 42.87 12.82
C GLY A 426 1.79 44.33 12.34
N GLN A 427 0.74 44.80 11.65
CA GLN A 427 0.78 46.12 10.99
C GLN A 427 -0.43 47.01 11.33
N VAL A 428 -0.63 47.34 12.60
CA VAL A 428 -1.52 48.47 12.99
C VAL A 428 -0.95 49.27 14.17
N SER A 429 0.38 49.48 14.26
CA SER A 429 0.93 50.37 15.32
C SER A 429 1.96 51.41 14.90
N GLN A 430 2.31 51.54 13.62
CA GLN A 430 3.34 52.52 13.20
C GLN A 430 2.96 53.53 12.11
N MET A 431 1.71 53.62 11.68
CA MET A 431 1.35 54.51 10.55
C MET A 431 0.18 55.46 10.81
N GLU A 432 0.06 56.00 12.04
CA GLU A 432 -0.89 57.08 12.39
C GLU A 432 -0.21 58.32 13.01
N ARG A 433 0.97 58.71 12.52
CA ARG A 433 1.55 60.05 12.82
C ARG A 433 2.19 60.69 11.59
N ARG A 434 1.36 61.47 10.90
CA ARG A 434 1.62 62.51 9.86
C ARG A 434 0.54 62.27 8.81
N ILE A 435 -0.51 63.08 8.75
CA ILE A 435 -0.54 64.31 7.94
C ILE A 435 -1.63 65.23 8.53
N GLN A 436 -1.26 66.45 8.93
CA GLN A 436 -2.21 67.56 9.12
C GLN A 436 -2.42 68.29 7.78
N PRO A 437 -3.61 68.84 7.49
CA PRO A 437 -3.85 69.62 6.29
C PRO A 437 -3.47 71.10 6.52
N VAL A 438 -2.70 71.67 5.59
CA VAL A 438 -2.57 73.14 5.46
C VAL A 438 -3.46 73.58 4.30
N VAL A 439 -4.35 74.50 4.64
CA VAL A 439 -5.26 75.23 3.77
C VAL A 439 -4.50 76.37 3.09
N THR A 440 -4.72 76.55 1.79
CA THR A 440 -4.95 77.86 1.15
C THR A 440 -5.93 77.66 0.02
#